data_AF-E9RUS3-F1
#
_entry.id   AF-E9RUS3-F1
#
_cell.length_a   1.000
_cell.length_b   1.000
_cell.length_c   1.000
_cell.angle_alpha   90.00
_cell.angle_beta   90.00
_cell.angle_gamma   90.00
#
_symmetry.space_group_name_H-M   'P 1'
#
loop_
_entity.id
_entity.type
_entity.pdbx_description
1 polymer ?
#
loop_
_entity_poly.entity_id
_entity_poly.type
_entity_poly.pdbx_seq_one_letter_code
_entity_poly.pdbx_strand_id
1 'polypeptide(L)' 'MIKSVAEYEKIDVVDALIKVYNSFLSDKIDDYNSSMYYENPSYLLECYLENEVI' A
#
# COMPACT_ATOMS: atom_id res chain seq x y z
N MET A 1 5.71 -1.02 4.01
CA MET A 1 4.58 -0.33 3.36
C MET A 1 3.79 0.52 4.36
N ILE A 2 2.88 0.00 5.20
CA ILE A 2 2.04 0.84 6.10
C ILE A 2 2.84 1.81 7.00
N LYS A 3 3.90 1.33 7.66
CA LYS A 3 4.77 2.20 8.48
C LYS A 3 5.42 3.32 7.65
N SER A 4 5.83 3.00 6.44
CA SER A 4 6.43 3.95 5.50
C SER A 4 5.41 5.00 5.03
N VAL A 5 4.14 4.61 4.82
CA VAL A 5 3.04 5.55 4.55
C VAL A 5 2.82 6.48 5.74
N ALA A 6 2.80 5.95 6.96
CA ALA A 6 2.65 6.74 8.19
C ALA A 6 3.78 7.78 8.34
N GLU A 7 5.02 7.36 8.10
CA GLU A 7 6.21 8.24 8.13
C GLU A 7 6.17 9.31 7.03
N TYR A 8 5.81 8.94 5.80
CA TYR A 8 5.76 9.84 4.65
C TYR A 8 4.66 10.91 4.81
N GLU A 9 3.45 10.49 5.17
CA GLU A 9 2.29 11.39 5.32
C GLU A 9 2.23 12.08 6.69
N LYS A 10 3.10 11.70 7.64
CA LYS A 10 3.13 12.21 9.02
C LYS A 10 1.81 12.00 9.76
N ILE A 11 1.26 10.80 9.64
CA ILE A 11 0.02 10.36 10.29
C ILE A 11 0.28 9.19 11.23
N ASP A 12 -0.69 8.83 12.08
CA ASP A 12 -0.57 7.64 12.91
C ASP A 12 -0.59 6.36 12.06
N VAL A 13 0.03 5.29 12.56
CA VAL A 13 0.08 4.00 11.88
C VAL A 13 -1.32 3.42 11.66
N VAL A 14 -2.26 3.66 12.58
CA VAL A 14 -3.66 3.22 12.43
C VAL A 14 -4.35 3.98 11.30
N ASP A 15 -4.12 5.29 11.19
CA ASP A 15 -4.68 6.10 10.10
C ASP A 15 -4.10 5.67 8.74
N ALA A 16 -2.80 5.39 8.71
CA ALA A 16 -2.13 4.87 7.52
C ALA A 16 -2.69 3.50 7.10
N LEU A 17 -2.95 2.61 8.06
CA LEU A 17 -3.58 1.31 7.79
C LEU A 17 -4.95 1.48 7.13
N ILE A 18 -5.80 2.35 7.69
CA ILE A 18 -7.13 2.63 7.16
C ILE A 18 -7.04 3.23 5.75
N LYS A 19 -6.11 4.15 5.50
CA LYS A 19 -5.88 4.74 4.18
C LYS A 19 -5.46 3.71 3.13
N VAL A 20 -4.47 2.88 3.44
CA VAL A 20 -3.99 1.84 2.53
C VAL A 20 -5.11 0.85 2.23
N TYR A 21 -5.88 0.43 3.23
CA TYR A 21 -7.02 -0.48 3.06
C TYR A 21 -8.13 0.11 2.18
N ASN A 22 -8.35 1.44 2.22
CA ASN A 22 -9.34 2.10 1.37
C ASN A 22 -8.77 2.57 0.01
N SER A 23 -7.58 2.14 -0.36
CA SER A 23 -6.93 2.48 -1.64
C SER A 23 -7.09 1.36 -2.68
N PHE A 24 -6.78 1.66 -3.94
CA PHE A 24 -6.82 0.68 -5.04
C PHE A 24 -5.93 -0.55 -4.79
N LEU A 25 -4.91 -0.43 -3.93
CA LEU A 25 -4.02 -1.53 -3.58
C LEU A 25 -4.72 -2.63 -2.80
N SER A 26 -5.79 -2.33 -2.06
CA SER A 26 -6.49 -3.35 -1.29
C SER A 26 -7.00 -4.46 -2.19
N ASP A 27 -7.70 -4.10 -3.28
CA ASP A 27 -8.21 -5.06 -4.26
C ASP A 27 -7.09 -5.87 -4.96
N LYS A 28 -5.90 -5.27 -5.10
CA LYS A 28 -4.75 -5.92 -5.75
C LYS A 28 -3.99 -6.86 -4.83
N ILE A 29 -3.92 -6.53 -3.54
CA ILE A 29 -3.28 -7.36 -2.52
C ILE A 29 -4.23 -8.48 -2.07
N ASP A 30 -5.55 -8.27 -2.09
CA ASP A 30 -6.54 -9.30 -1.76
C ASP A 30 -6.58 -10.44 -2.79
N ASP A 31 -6.10 -10.19 -4.02
CA ASP A 31 -5.88 -11.25 -5.01
C ASP A 31 -4.58 -12.03 -4.74
N TYR A 32 -4.71 -13.11 -3.97
CA TYR A 32 -3.62 -14.04 -3.66
C TYR A 32 -3.01 -14.75 -4.88
N ASN A 33 -3.66 -14.71 -6.05
CA ASN A 33 -3.11 -15.26 -7.29
C ASN A 33 -2.33 -14.21 -8.12
N SER A 34 -2.41 -12.94 -7.74
CA SER A 34 -1.67 -11.85 -8.37
C SER A 34 -0.23 -11.83 -7.90
N SER A 35 0.70 -11.51 -8.81
CA SER A 35 2.09 -11.25 -8.43
C SER A 35 2.20 -10.14 -7.39
N MET A 36 1.25 -9.18 -7.42
CA MET A 36 1.19 -8.06 -6.48
C MET A 36 1.20 -8.50 -5.01
N TYR A 37 0.52 -9.60 -4.67
CA TYR A 37 0.50 -10.12 -3.30
C TYR A 37 1.91 -10.51 -2.80
N TYR A 38 2.78 -10.92 -3.71
CA TYR A 38 4.15 -11.35 -3.43
C TYR A 38 5.19 -10.23 -3.63
N GLU A 39 4.75 -9.05 -4.06
CA GLU A 39 5.66 -7.93 -4.29
C GLU A 39 6.25 -7.39 -2.99
N ASN A 40 7.41 -6.75 -3.13
CA ASN A 40 8.11 -6.23 -1.97
C ASN A 40 7.42 -4.96 -1.41
N PRO A 41 7.51 -4.70 -0.09
CA PRO A 41 6.83 -3.56 0.52
C PRO A 41 7.27 -2.17 0.02
N SER A 42 8.42 -2.05 -0.65
CA SER A 42 8.89 -0.79 -1.24
C SER A 42 8.19 -0.51 -2.56
N TYR A 43 8.03 -1.52 -3.41
CA TYR A 43 7.27 -1.42 -4.65
C TYR A 43 5.78 -1.10 -4.37
N LEU A 44 5.18 -1.77 -3.39
CA LEU A 44 3.81 -1.48 -2.96
C LEU A 44 3.66 -0.04 -2.44
N LEU A 45 4.71 0.52 -1.84
CA LEU A 45 4.73 1.92 -1.42
C LEU A 45 4.80 2.87 -2.62
N GLU A 46 5.66 2.59 -3.60
CA GLU A 46 5.73 3.39 -4.83
C GLU A 46 4.38 3.39 -5.57
N CYS A 47 3.77 2.22 -5.75
CA CYS A 47 2.44 2.13 -6.36
C CYS A 47 1.38 2.92 -5.57
N TYR A 48 1.44 2.91 -4.24
CA TYR A 48 0.53 3.69 -3.39
C TYR A 48 0.71 5.20 -3.60
N LEU A 49 1.97 5.66 -3.67
CA LEU A 49 2.31 7.08 -3.83
C LEU A 49 1.97 7.61 -5.22
N GLU A 50 2.19 6.82 -6.27
CA GLU A 50 1.86 7.17 -7.66
C GLU A 50 0.38 6.92 -8.00
N ASN A 51 -0.35 6.22 -7.13
CA ASN A 51 -1.74 5.83 -7.32
C ASN A 51 -1.98 5.01 -8.62
N GLU A 52 -0.98 4.24 -9.03
CA GLU A 52 -1.02 3.32 -10.18
C GLU A 52 -0.08 2.12 -9.97
N VAL A 53 -0.22 1.09 -10.81
CA VAL A 53 0.72 -0.05 -10.86
C VAL A 53 1.80 0.26 -11.88
N ILE A 54 3.07 0.20 -11.45
CA ILE A 54 4.27 0.52 -12.25
C ILE A 54 4.76 -0.70 -13.04
#